data_AF-A0A7W0HVN1-F1
#
_entry.id   AF-A0A7W0HVN1-F1
#
_cell.length_a   1.000
_cell.length_b   1.000
_cell.length_c   1.000
_cell.angle_alpha   90.00
_cell.angle_beta   90.00
_cell.angle_gamma   90.00
#
_symmetry.space_group_name_H-M   'P 1'
#
loop_
_entity.id
_entity.type
_entity.pdbx_description
1 polymer ?
#
loop_
_entity_poly.entity_id
_entity_poly.type
_entity_poly.pdbx_seq_one_letter_code
_entity_poly.pdbx_strand_id
1 'polypeptide(L)'
;MGRPFASFVFGIAAHKVADALRSSVRSAVPTQDLPDGPDEGPGPEETVVRYIEVEHARMLLSRLPDNQRELLLLRVVSGLSAEETGNVLGMSPGAVRVAQHRALARLRQMAELESA
;
A
#
# COMPACT_ATOMS: atom_id res chain seq x y z
N MET A 1 27.30 12.05 -68.74
CA MET A 1 26.67 13.23 -68.10
C MET A 1 26.18 12.82 -66.72
N GLY A 2 26.76 13.38 -65.65
CA GLY A 2 26.37 13.04 -64.27
C GLY A 2 24.95 13.51 -63.95
N ARG A 3 24.29 12.85 -62.98
CA ARG A 3 22.99 13.30 -62.48
C ARG A 3 23.16 14.73 -61.89
N PRO A 4 22.24 15.67 -62.19
CA PRO A 4 22.31 17.01 -61.62
C PRO A 4 22.40 16.96 -60.09
N PHE A 5 23.23 17.80 -59.49
CA PHE A 5 23.38 17.92 -58.04
C PHE A 5 22.02 18.06 -57.32
N ALA A 6 21.08 18.79 -57.93
CA ALA A 6 19.72 18.92 -57.43
C ALA A 6 19.02 17.56 -57.26
N SER A 7 19.15 16.62 -58.21
CA SER A 7 18.54 15.28 -58.11
C SER A 7 19.11 14.47 -56.94
N PHE A 8 20.39 14.63 -56.63
CA PHE A 8 21.03 14.01 -55.47
C PHE A 8 20.50 14.60 -54.16
N VAL A 9 20.43 15.93 -54.07
CA VAL A 9 19.89 16.62 -52.89
C VAL A 9 18.42 16.29 -52.65
N PHE A 10 17.58 16.30 -53.68
CA PHE A 10 16.17 15.89 -53.58
C PHE A 10 16.03 14.43 -53.13
N GLY A 11 16.93 13.54 -53.59
CA GLY A 11 16.98 12.17 -53.10
C GLY A 11 17.22 12.09 -51.59
N ILE A 12 18.20 12.83 -51.07
CA ILE A 12 18.49 12.86 -49.62
C ILE A 12 17.29 13.42 -48.84
N ALA A 13 16.70 14.52 -49.31
CA ALA A 13 15.54 15.14 -48.65
C ALA A 13 14.34 14.18 -48.60
N ALA A 14 14.01 13.49 -49.70
CA ALA A 14 12.92 12.52 -49.73
C ALA A 14 13.14 11.36 -48.75
N HIS A 15 14.38 10.85 -48.65
CA HIS A 15 14.71 9.82 -47.66
C HIS A 15 14.53 10.34 -46.23
N LYS A 16 14.97 11.57 -45.92
CA LYS A 16 14.81 12.17 -44.59
C LYS A 16 13.34 12.37 -44.21
N VAL A 17 12.50 12.80 -45.15
CA VAL A 17 11.04 12.91 -44.93
C VAL A 17 10.41 11.54 -44.69
N ALA A 18 10.74 10.54 -45.51
CA ALA A 18 10.23 9.18 -45.33
C ALA A 18 10.68 8.57 -44.00
N ASP A 19 11.92 8.83 -43.59
CA ASP A 19 12.47 8.37 -42.31
C ASP A 19 11.77 9.03 -41.11
N ALA A 20 11.54 10.35 -41.17
CA ALA A 20 10.79 11.08 -40.16
C ALA A 20 9.34 10.58 -40.05
N LEU A 21 8.67 10.33 -41.18
CA LEU A 21 7.32 9.78 -41.20
C LEU A 21 7.26 8.37 -40.60
N ARG A 22 8.18 7.47 -40.99
CA ARG A 22 8.25 6.12 -40.38
C ARG A 22 8.52 6.17 -38.87
N SER A 23 9.37 7.10 -38.41
CA SER A 23 9.61 7.32 -36.99
C SER A 23 8.35 7.82 -36.29
N SER A 24 7.62 8.77 -36.91
CA SER A 24 6.43 9.38 -36.30
C SER A 24 5.28 8.40 -36.10
N VAL A 25 5.10 7.43 -36.99
CA VAL A 25 4.08 6.37 -36.87
C VAL A 25 4.37 5.42 -35.70
N ARG A 26 5.64 5.30 -35.28
CA ARG A 26 6.05 4.50 -34.11
C ARG A 26 6.01 5.28 -32.81
N SER A 27 5.91 6.61 -32.88
CA SER A 27 5.82 7.46 -31.70
C SER A 27 4.38 7.53 -31.20
N ALA A 28 4.21 7.65 -29.88
CA ALA A 28 2.91 7.88 -29.29
C ALA A 28 2.31 9.18 -29.84
N VAL A 29 1.01 9.15 -30.18
CA VAL A 29 0.26 10.34 -30.59
C VAL A 29 -0.08 11.13 -29.33
N PRO A 30 0.26 12.43 -29.23
CA PRO A 30 -0.16 13.26 -28.12
C PRO A 30 -1.69 13.34 -28.08
N THR A 31 -2.29 12.93 -26.98
CA THR A 31 -3.73 13.06 -26.71
C THR A 31 -3.93 13.94 -25.48
N GLN A 32 -5.08 14.60 -25.36
CA GLN A 32 -5.39 15.43 -24.19
C GLN A 32 -5.58 14.59 -22.92
N ASP A 33 -6.03 13.35 -23.09
CA ASP A 33 -6.26 12.41 -21.99
C ASP A 33 -5.06 11.46 -21.89
N LEU A 34 -4.51 11.37 -20.68
CA LEU A 34 -3.54 10.34 -20.35
C LEU A 34 -4.33 9.06 -20.02
N PRO A 35 -3.94 7.89 -20.56
CA PRO A 35 -4.55 6.64 -20.13
C PRO A 35 -4.32 6.44 -18.63
N ASP A 36 -5.26 5.76 -17.97
CA ASP A 36 -5.12 5.39 -16.56
C ASP A 36 -3.80 4.64 -16.37
N GLY A 37 -3.01 5.13 -15.42
CA GLY A 37 -1.79 4.47 -15.00
C GLY A 37 -2.10 3.20 -14.21
N PRO A 38 -1.13 2.30 -14.05
CA PRO A 38 -1.26 1.24 -13.08
C PRO A 38 -1.54 1.85 -11.71
N ASP A 39 -2.52 1.28 -11.00
CA ASP A 39 -2.74 1.60 -9.59
C ASP A 39 -1.53 1.08 -8.80
N GLU A 40 -0.84 1.98 -8.09
CA GLU A 40 0.29 1.62 -7.21
C GLU A 40 -0.20 1.09 -5.85
N GLY A 41 -1.51 1.07 -5.63
CA GLY A 41 -2.14 0.50 -4.45
C GLY A 41 -2.07 -1.04 -4.38
N PRO A 42 -2.49 -1.60 -3.24
CA PRO A 42 -2.55 -3.05 -3.06
C PRO A 42 -3.46 -3.69 -4.11
N GLY A 43 -3.03 -4.83 -4.63
CA GLY A 43 -3.87 -5.61 -5.54
C GLY A 43 -5.18 -6.09 -4.85
N PRO A 44 -6.17 -6.55 -5.63
CA PRO A 44 -7.42 -7.07 -5.08
C PRO A 44 -7.21 -8.22 -4.09
N GLU A 45 -6.29 -9.14 -4.41
CA GLU A 45 -5.93 -10.25 -3.53
C GLU A 45 -5.34 -9.77 -2.21
N GLU A 46 -4.35 -8.86 -2.26
CA GLU A 46 -3.73 -8.31 -1.05
C GLU A 46 -4.76 -7.56 -0.18
N THR A 47 -5.67 -6.83 -0.83
CA THR A 47 -6.76 -6.13 -0.13
C THR A 47 -7.68 -7.10 0.61
N VAL A 48 -8.05 -8.21 -0.03
CA VAL A 48 -8.90 -9.24 0.59
C VAL A 48 -8.17 -9.95 1.73
N VAL A 49 -6.91 -10.32 1.54
CA VAL A 49 -6.09 -10.95 2.61
C VAL A 49 -6.00 -10.01 3.81
N ARG A 50 -5.66 -8.74 3.60
CA ARG A 50 -5.58 -7.73 4.66
C ARG A 50 -6.92 -7.55 5.38
N TYR A 51 -8.03 -7.57 4.64
CA TYR A 51 -9.37 -7.49 5.22
C TYR A 51 -9.64 -8.67 6.15
N ILE A 52 -9.34 -9.89 5.71
CA ILE A 52 -9.54 -11.11 6.52
C ILE A 52 -8.68 -11.07 7.79
N GLU A 53 -7.42 -10.64 7.70
CA GLU A 53 -6.52 -10.49 8.85
C GLU A 53 -7.06 -9.46 9.86
N VAL A 54 -7.60 -8.33 9.40
CA VAL A 54 -8.19 -7.30 10.27
C VAL A 54 -9.45 -7.83 10.97
N GLU A 55 -10.32 -8.53 10.26
CA GLU A 55 -11.52 -9.12 10.86
C GLU A 55 -11.17 -10.20 11.88
N HIS A 56 -10.15 -11.01 11.60
CA HIS A 56 -9.64 -11.99 12.55
C HIS A 56 -9.11 -11.32 13.83
N ALA A 57 -8.30 -10.27 13.70
CA ALA A 57 -7.81 -9.49 14.84
C ALA A 57 -8.95 -8.84 15.64
N ARG A 58 -9.97 -8.28 14.98
CA ARG A 58 -11.15 -7.71 15.63
C ARG A 58 -11.92 -8.74 16.45
N MET A 59 -12.11 -9.93 15.88
CA MET A 59 -12.82 -11.02 16.53
C MET A 59 -12.04 -11.51 17.77
N LEU A 60 -10.72 -11.68 17.69
CA LEU A 60 -9.90 -12.02 18.85
C LEU A 60 -9.95 -10.94 19.94
N LEU A 61 -9.84 -9.66 19.55
CA LEU A 61 -9.95 -8.54 20.48
C LEU A 61 -11.31 -8.52 21.19
N SER A 62 -12.40 -8.84 20.50
CA SER A 62 -13.74 -8.87 21.11
C SER A 62 -13.90 -9.94 22.20
N ARG A 63 -13.07 -10.99 22.20
CA ARG A 63 -13.08 -12.07 23.20
C ARG A 63 -12.25 -11.75 24.45
N LEU A 64 -11.49 -10.66 24.45
CA LEU A 64 -10.81 -10.19 25.65
C LEU A 64 -11.81 -9.58 26.64
N PRO A 65 -11.51 -9.65 27.96
CA PRO A 65 -12.17 -8.81 28.94
C PRO A 65 -12.12 -7.32 28.54
N ASP A 66 -13.20 -6.58 28.79
CA ASP A 66 -13.37 -5.20 28.30
C ASP A 66 -12.20 -4.29 28.67
N ASN A 67 -11.70 -4.38 29.91
CA ASN A 67 -10.56 -3.60 30.39
C ASN A 67 -9.25 -3.91 29.66
N GLN A 68 -9.02 -5.17 29.25
CA GLN A 68 -7.86 -5.55 28.46
C GLN A 68 -7.99 -5.09 27.01
N ARG A 69 -9.19 -5.20 26.44
CA ARG A 69 -9.48 -4.71 25.09
C ARG A 69 -9.28 -3.20 25.02
N GLU A 70 -9.87 -2.45 25.93
CA GLU A 70 -9.74 -0.99 26.01
C GLU A 70 -8.27 -0.56 26.15
N LEU A 71 -7.52 -1.22 27.05
CA LEU A 71 -6.10 -0.98 27.22
C LEU A 71 -5.31 -1.18 25.91
N LEU A 72 -5.60 -2.24 25.15
CA LEU A 72 -4.91 -2.49 23.88
C LEU A 72 -5.33 -1.51 22.77
N LEU A 73 -6.60 -1.10 22.73
CA LEU A 73 -7.05 -0.07 21.78
C LEU A 73 -6.33 1.27 22.01
N LEU A 74 -6.12 1.66 23.27
CA LEU A 74 -5.36 2.87 23.60
C LEU A 74 -3.87 2.71 23.27
N ARG A 75 -3.25 1.59 23.67
CA ARG A 75 -1.80 1.39 23.53
C ARG A 75 -1.33 1.06 22.12
N VAL A 76 -2.11 0.34 21.33
CA VAL A 76 -1.67 -0.24 20.05
C VAL A 76 -2.36 0.44 18.88
N VAL A 77 -3.68 0.62 18.94
CA VAL A 77 -4.44 1.22 17.83
C VAL A 77 -4.32 2.73 17.85
N SER A 78 -4.45 3.35 19.03
CA SER A 78 -4.39 4.80 19.20
C SER A 78 -2.98 5.33 19.48
N GLY A 79 -2.03 4.45 19.82
CA GLY A 79 -0.62 4.79 20.00
C GLY A 79 -0.27 5.58 21.26
N LEU A 80 -1.19 5.73 22.23
CA LEU A 80 -0.93 6.44 23.49
C LEU A 80 0.18 5.74 24.27
N SER A 81 1.06 6.49 24.95
CA SER A 81 2.07 5.97 25.86
C SER A 81 1.47 5.22 27.07
N ALA A 82 2.31 4.49 27.82
CA ALA A 82 1.88 3.83 29.06
C ALA A 82 1.45 4.84 30.14
N GLU A 83 2.00 6.05 30.12
CA GLU A 83 1.66 7.13 31.04
C GLU A 83 0.30 7.72 30.69
N GLU A 84 0.09 8.10 29.43
CA GLU A 84 -1.21 8.61 28.96
C GLU A 84 -2.32 7.58 29.14
N THR A 85 -2.06 6.32 28.78
CA THR A 85 -3.03 5.23 29.00
C THR A 85 -3.33 5.04 30.49
N GLY A 86 -2.31 5.15 31.35
CA GLY A 86 -2.48 5.07 32.80
C GLY A 86 -3.37 6.18 33.34
N ASN A 87 -3.20 7.40 32.84
CA ASN A 87 -4.05 8.53 33.18
C ASN A 87 -5.51 8.32 32.76
N VAL A 88 -5.74 7.73 31.57
CA VAL A 88 -7.10 7.43 31.09
C VAL A 88 -7.76 6.31 31.90
N LEU A 89 -7.01 5.24 32.21
CA LEU A 89 -7.56 4.03 32.84
C LEU A 89 -7.46 4.03 34.39
N GLY A 90 -6.90 5.07 35.00
CA GLY A 90 -6.66 5.12 36.45
C GLY A 90 -5.62 4.09 36.91
N MET A 91 -4.62 3.79 36.09
CA MET A 91 -3.57 2.81 36.35
C MET A 91 -2.19 3.47 36.41
N SER A 92 -1.27 2.90 37.20
CA SER A 92 0.13 3.34 37.11
C SER A 92 0.75 2.90 35.77
N PRO A 93 1.76 3.61 35.24
CA PRO A 93 2.42 3.22 33.98
C PRO A 93 3.02 1.80 34.05
N GLY A 94 3.50 1.38 35.23
CA GLY A 94 3.98 0.02 35.46
C GLY A 94 2.86 -1.03 35.33
N ALA A 95 1.70 -0.76 35.93
CA ALA A 95 0.53 -1.64 35.83
C ALA A 95 0.04 -1.75 34.37
N VAL A 96 0.05 -0.66 33.60
CA VAL A 96 -0.30 -0.68 32.17
C VAL A 96 0.61 -1.62 31.39
N ARG A 97 1.93 -1.54 31.55
CA ARG A 97 2.88 -2.42 30.84
C ARG A 97 2.66 -3.90 31.17
N VAL A 98 2.43 -4.20 32.45
CA VAL A 98 2.16 -5.57 32.90
C VAL A 98 0.83 -6.09 32.35
N ALA A 99 -0.23 -5.28 32.39
CA ALA A 99 -1.54 -5.64 31.85
C ALA A 99 -1.49 -5.82 30.33
N GLN A 100 -0.80 -4.93 29.60
CA GLN A 100 -0.55 -5.06 28.16
C GLN A 100 0.12 -6.39 27.83
N HIS A 101 1.18 -6.75 28.54
CA HIS A 101 1.89 -8.01 28.33
C HIS A 101 0.96 -9.22 28.50
N ARG A 102 0.15 -9.24 29.57
CA ARG A 102 -0.79 -10.35 29.82
C ARG A 102 -1.89 -10.41 28.75
N ALA A 103 -2.43 -9.27 28.33
CA ALA A 103 -3.46 -9.21 27.30
C ALA A 103 -2.94 -9.73 25.95
N LEU A 104 -1.72 -9.35 25.54
CA LEU A 104 -1.07 -9.85 24.33
C LEU A 104 -0.77 -11.36 24.40
N ALA A 105 -0.31 -11.86 25.56
CA ALA A 105 -0.09 -13.28 25.76
C ALA A 105 -1.40 -14.08 25.61
N ARG A 106 -2.52 -13.56 26.13
CA ARG A 106 -3.84 -14.17 25.99
C ARG A 106 -4.31 -14.18 24.52
N LEU A 107 -4.10 -13.10 23.78
CA LEU A 107 -4.43 -13.05 22.35
C LEU A 107 -3.62 -14.08 21.54
N ARG A 108 -2.32 -14.24 21.83
CA ARG A 108 -1.49 -15.26 21.18
C ARG A 108 -2.02 -16.67 21.41
N GLN A 109 -2.36 -16.99 22.65
CA GLN A 109 -2.96 -18.29 22.98
C GLN A 109 -4.28 -18.53 22.22
N MET A 110 -5.13 -17.51 22.11
CA MET A 110 -6.38 -17.63 21.35
C MET A 110 -6.13 -17.84 19.86
N ALA A 111 -5.17 -17.13 19.27
CA ALA A 111 -4.82 -17.26 17.86
C ALA A 111 -4.21 -18.62 17.52
N GLU A 112 -3.37 -19.17 18.41
CA GLU A 112 -2.79 -20.51 18.26
C GLU A 112 -3.86 -21.60 18.31
N LEU A 113 -4.85 -21.48 19.20
CA LEU A 113 -5.94 -22.45 19.33
C LEU A 113 -6.89 -22.48 18.12
N GLU A 114 -7.03 -21.37 17.37
CA GLU A 114 -7.83 -21.34 16.14
C GLU A 114 -7.07 -21.84 14.90
N SER A 115 -5.74 -21.89 14.99
CA SER A 115 -4.88 -22.36 13.90
C SER A 115 -4.59 -23.87 13.97
N ALA A 116 -5.04 -24.55 15.03
CA ALA A 116 -4.88 -25.97 15.29
C ALA A 116 -6.16 -26.75 14.96
#